data_AF-A0A497P7M5-F1
#
_entry.id   AF-A0A497P7M5-F1
#
_cell.length_a   1.000
_cell.length_b   1.000
_cell.length_c   1.000
_cell.angle_alpha   90.00
_cell.angle_beta   90.00
_cell.angle_gamma   90.00
#
_symmetry.space_group_name_H-M   'P 1'
#
loop_
_entity.id
_entity.type
_entity.pdbx_description
1 polymer ?
#
loop_
_entity_poly.entity_id
_entity_poly.type
_entity_poly.pdbx_seq_one_letter_code
_entity_poly.pdbx_strand_id
1 'polypeptide(L)'
;GTMEMIPLGERESINMVIKPQSGLNMGKGNGKSLETTVSGGVVGLIFDTRGRPLVLPEDDEERREKLIKWYLSLGVYPEKKLKGYK
;
A
#
# COMPACT_ATOMS: atom_id res chain seq x y z
N GLY A 1 4.96 -6.33 -5.50
CA GLY A 1 3.55 -6.05 -5.22
C GLY A 1 3.24 -4.57 -5.34
N THR A 2 2.11 -4.16 -4.74
CA THR A 2 1.55 -2.82 -4.84
C THR A 2 1.43 -2.17 -3.47
N MET A 3 1.23 -0.86 -3.47
CA MET A 3 0.79 -0.12 -2.29
C MET A 3 -0.43 0.70 -2.67
N GLU A 4 -1.29 0.96 -1.70
CA GLU A 4 -2.49 1.75 -1.87
C GLU A 4 -2.76 2.56 -0.61
N MET A 5 -3.19 3.81 -0.78
CA MET A 5 -3.66 4.67 0.30
C MET A 5 -5.15 4.92 0.13
N ILE A 6 -5.91 4.64 1.19
CA ILE A 6 -7.33 4.99 1.27
C ILE A 6 -7.47 6.19 2.22
N PRO A 7 -8.04 7.32 1.76
CA PRO A 7 -8.27 8.47 2.62
C PRO A 7 -9.17 8.10 3.81
N LEU A 8 -8.65 8.34 5.03
CA LEU A 8 -9.41 8.23 6.27
C LEU A 8 -8.77 9.14 7.30
N GLY A 9 -9.46 10.22 7.63
CA GLY A 9 -8.94 11.28 8.49
C GLY A 9 -8.75 10.87 9.94
N GLU A 10 -8.00 11.68 10.68
CA GLU A 10 -7.90 11.52 12.13
C GLU A 10 -9.29 11.56 12.78
N ARG A 11 -9.51 10.69 13.77
CA ARG A 11 -10.79 10.52 14.49
C ARG A 11 -11.93 9.92 13.65
N GLU A 12 -11.69 9.63 12.37
CA GLU A 12 -12.61 8.79 11.59
C GLU A 12 -12.33 7.31 11.87
N SER A 13 -13.35 6.48 11.76
CA SER A 13 -13.21 5.02 11.88
C SER A 13 -14.17 4.32 10.96
N ILE A 14 -13.72 3.20 10.40
CA ILE A 14 -14.52 2.38 9.48
C ILE A 14 -14.45 0.91 9.90
N ASN A 15 -15.51 0.19 9.60
CA ASN A 15 -15.50 -1.27 9.63
C ASN A 15 -14.93 -1.78 8.31
N MET A 16 -14.01 -2.73 8.40
CA MET A 16 -13.30 -3.26 7.24
C MET A 16 -13.30 -4.78 7.24
N VAL A 17 -13.49 -5.34 6.06
CA VAL A 17 -13.32 -6.77 5.79
C VAL A 17 -12.10 -6.96 4.91
N ILE A 18 -11.06 -7.60 5.44
CA ILE A 18 -9.81 -7.88 4.74
C ILE A 18 -9.81 -9.36 4.33
N LYS A 19 -9.61 -9.62 3.04
CA LYS A 19 -9.54 -10.99 2.48
C LYS A 19 -8.13 -11.25 1.94
N PRO A 20 -7.18 -11.71 2.78
CA PRO A 20 -5.81 -11.96 2.34
C PRO A 20 -5.73 -13.17 1.40
N GLN A 21 -4.81 -13.12 0.43
CA GLN A 21 -4.48 -14.30 -0.38
C GLN A 21 -3.87 -15.43 0.48
N SER A 22 -3.86 -16.66 -0.06
CA SER A 22 -3.22 -17.81 0.59
C SER A 22 -1.75 -17.52 0.90
N GLY A 23 -1.34 -17.71 2.15
CA GLY A 23 0.03 -17.48 2.61
C GLY A 23 0.27 -16.12 3.28
N LEU A 24 -0.68 -15.19 3.22
CA LEU A 24 -0.63 -13.93 3.98
C LEU A 24 -1.33 -14.07 5.33
N ASN A 25 -0.63 -13.73 6.41
CA ASN A 25 -1.18 -13.73 7.77
C ASN A 25 -1.37 -12.29 8.26
N MET A 26 -2.59 -11.94 8.67
CA MET A 26 -2.94 -10.63 9.24
C MET A 26 -3.29 -10.72 10.73
N GLY A 27 -2.73 -11.71 11.45
CA GLY A 27 -2.97 -11.94 12.88
C GLY A 27 -4.08 -12.94 13.20
N LYS A 28 -4.78 -13.48 12.19
CA LYS A 28 -5.82 -14.52 12.33
C LYS A 28 -5.43 -15.87 11.70
N GLY A 29 -4.19 -16.01 11.23
CA GLY A 29 -3.72 -17.17 10.48
C GLY A 29 -3.67 -16.92 8.97
N ASN A 30 -2.95 -17.78 8.25
CA ASN A 30 -2.70 -17.63 6.81
C ASN A 30 -4.01 -17.68 6.01
N GLY A 31 -4.25 -16.68 5.16
CA GLY A 31 -5.41 -16.61 4.27
C GLY A 31 -6.76 -16.46 4.98
N LYS A 32 -6.77 -16.20 6.30
CA LYS A 32 -8.01 -16.01 7.06
C LYS A 32 -8.50 -14.57 6.92
N SER A 33 -9.79 -14.42 6.62
CA SER A 33 -10.42 -13.10 6.58
C SER A 33 -10.37 -12.45 7.96
N LEU A 34 -10.16 -11.13 7.95
CA LEU A 34 -10.16 -10.31 9.16
C LEU A 34 -11.26 -9.27 9.03
N GLU A 35 -12.21 -9.31 9.96
CA GLU A 35 -13.18 -8.24 10.17
C GLU A 35 -12.71 -7.42 11.37
N THR A 36 -12.51 -6.13 11.18
CA THR A 36 -12.01 -5.23 12.22
C THR A 36 -12.48 -3.81 11.99
N THR A 37 -12.55 -3.02 13.06
CA THR A 37 -12.64 -1.57 12.97
C THR A 37 -11.22 -1.01 12.89
N VAL A 38 -11.00 -0.05 11.99
CA VAL A 38 -9.74 0.69 11.88
C VAL A 38 -10.01 2.18 12.01
N SER A 39 -9.07 2.91 12.62
CA SER A 39 -9.12 4.36 12.74
C SER A 39 -8.20 5.01 11.72
N GLY A 40 -8.61 6.17 11.22
CA GLY A 40 -7.82 6.96 10.31
C GLY A 40 -6.68 7.72 10.99
N GLY A 41 -5.79 8.25 10.17
CA GLY A 41 -4.63 9.02 10.59
C GLY A 41 -4.34 10.14 9.62
N VAL A 42 -3.28 10.91 9.88
CA VAL A 42 -2.90 12.11 9.09
C VAL A 42 -2.86 11.85 7.58
N VAL A 43 -2.42 10.65 7.17
CA VAL A 43 -2.26 10.27 5.76
C VAL A 43 -3.33 9.29 5.25
N GLY A 44 -4.28 8.87 6.09
CA GLY A 44 -5.19 7.77 5.78
C GLY A 44 -4.66 6.38 6.13
N LEU A 45 -5.23 5.36 5.50
CA LEU A 45 -4.88 3.96 5.68
C LEU A 45 -3.97 3.50 4.55
N ILE A 46 -2.82 2.92 4.87
CA ILE A 46 -1.87 2.39 3.89
C ILE A 46 -1.90 0.86 3.88
N PHE A 47 -2.09 0.29 2.69
CA PHE A 47 -1.94 -1.13 2.43
C PHE A 47 -0.61 -1.39 1.73
N ASP A 48 0.32 -2.05 2.40
CA ASP A 48 1.61 -2.45 1.82
C ASP A 48 1.60 -3.95 1.50
N THR A 49 1.49 -4.26 0.21
CA THR A 49 1.51 -5.64 -0.31
C THR A 49 2.71 -5.88 -1.23
N ARG A 50 3.82 -5.15 -1.03
CA ARG A 50 4.99 -5.26 -1.91
C ARG A 50 5.65 -6.64 -1.90
N GLY A 51 5.42 -7.42 -0.84
CA GLY A 51 6.01 -8.75 -0.61
C GLY A 51 7.25 -8.66 0.28
N ARG A 52 7.60 -9.76 0.95
CA ARG A 52 8.82 -9.89 1.76
C ARG A 52 9.53 -11.22 1.44
N PRO A 53 10.86 -11.23 1.21
CA PRO A 53 11.75 -10.06 1.16
C PRO A 53 11.38 -9.12 -0.01
N LEU A 54 11.62 -7.82 0.16
CA LEU A 54 11.35 -6.84 -0.89
C LEU A 54 12.45 -6.93 -1.95
N VAL A 55 12.15 -7.55 -3.09
CA VAL A 55 13.05 -7.64 -4.23
C VAL A 55 12.66 -6.56 -5.25
N LEU A 56 13.61 -5.67 -5.56
CA LEU A 56 13.48 -4.65 -6.60
C LEU A 56 14.04 -5.18 -7.92
N PRO A 57 13.54 -4.71 -9.07
CA PRO A 57 14.14 -5.00 -10.37
C PRO A 57 15.62 -4.58 -10.41
N GLU A 58 16.45 -5.41 -11.03
CA GLU A 58 17.87 -5.09 -11.25
C GLU A 58 18.04 -4.01 -12.31
N ASP A 59 17.19 -4.06 -13.35
CA ASP A 59 17.12 -3.02 -14.36
C ASP A 59 16.69 -1.67 -13.76
N ASP A 60 17.43 -0.62 -14.13
CA ASP A 60 17.28 0.71 -13.56
C ASP A 60 15.97 1.38 -14.00
N GLU A 61 15.55 1.19 -15.25
CA GLU A 61 14.30 1.72 -15.80
C GLU A 61 13.11 1.06 -15.10
N GLU A 62 13.07 -0.29 -15.07
CA GLU A 62 12.00 -1.05 -14.42
C GLU A 62 11.88 -0.72 -12.93
N ARG A 63 13.02 -0.56 -12.25
CA ARG A 63 13.04 -0.17 -10.84
C ARG A 63 12.48 1.23 -10.65
N ARG A 64 12.88 2.20 -11.48
CA ARG A 64 12.38 3.58 -11.45
C ARG A 64 10.87 3.63 -11.65
N GLU A 65 10.35 2.96 -12.68
CA GLU A 65 8.93 2.91 -12.97
C GLU A 65 8.12 2.32 -11.80
N LYS A 66 8.63 1.25 -11.19
CA LYS A 66 7.98 0.59 -10.06
C LYS A 66 7.93 1.49 -8.81
N LEU A 67 9.00 2.24 -8.54
CA LEU A 67 9.03 3.22 -7.45
C LEU A 67 8.08 4.39 -7.72
N ILE A 68 8.05 4.93 -8.94
CA ILE A 68 7.12 6.02 -9.32
C ILE A 68 5.68 5.56 -9.16
N LYS A 69 5.34 4.33 -9.58
CA LYS A 69 4.00 3.76 -9.40
C LYS A 69 3.59 3.77 -7.94
N TRP A 70 4.48 3.38 -7.04
CA TRP A 70 4.23 3.40 -5.60
C TRP A 70 4.07 4.81 -5.03
N TYR A 71 4.91 5.76 -5.46
CA TYR A 71 4.80 7.15 -5.00
C TYR A 71 3.50 7.80 -5.44
N LEU A 72 3.04 7.52 -6.65
CA LEU A 72 1.74 7.98 -7.16
C LEU A 72 0.59 7.36 -6.35
N SER A 73 0.61 6.04 -6.13
CA SER A 73 -0.44 5.36 -5.35
C SER A 73 -0.57 5.84 -3.90
N LEU A 74 0.51 6.38 -3.33
CA LEU A 74 0.53 6.90 -1.96
C LEU A 74 0.43 8.43 -1.89
N GLY A 75 0.46 9.14 -3.01
CA GLY A 75 0.44 10.61 -3.04
C GLY A 75 1.65 11.27 -2.35
N VAL A 76 2.82 10.61 -2.32
CA VAL A 76 4.00 11.05 -1.54
C VAL A 76 4.58 12.37 -2.07
N TYR A 77 4.54 12.56 -3.39
CA TYR A 77 5.10 13.72 -4.05
C TYR A 77 4.07 14.33 -5.02
N PRO A 78 4.11 15.66 -5.26
CA PRO A 78 3.30 16.26 -6.30
C PRO A 78 3.54 15.57 -7.64
N GLU A 79 2.48 15.10 -8.32
CA GLU A 79 2.60 14.31 -9.54
C GLU A 79 3.43 15.00 -10.63
N LYS A 80 3.35 16.33 -10.71
CA LYS A 80 4.15 17.13 -11.65
C LYS A 80 5.66 16.91 -11.49
N LYS A 81 6.14 16.69 -10.25
CA LYS A 81 7.55 16.39 -9.98
C LYS A 81 7.94 14.97 -10.41
N LEU A 82 6.99 14.04 -10.43
CA LEU A 82 7.24 12.64 -10.83
C LEU A 82 7.23 12.44 -12.35
N LYS A 83 6.52 13.30 -13.10
CA LYS A 83 6.49 13.25 -14.57
C LYS A 83 7.86 13.46 -15.25
N GLY A 84 8.78 14.16 -14.59
CA GLY A 84 10.15 14.36 -15.11
C GLY A 84 11.09 13.17 -14.93
N TYR A 85 10.63 12.12 -14.22
CA TYR A 85 11.36 10.87 -14.01
C TYR A 85 10.75 9.70 -14.79
N LYS A 86 9.78 9.97 -15.68
CA LYS A 86 9.31 8.97 -16.64
C LYS A 86 10.30 8.85 -17.78
#